data_AF-A0A1I4A3M7-F1
#
_entry.id   AF-A0A1I4A3M7-F1
#
_cell.length_a   1.000
_cell.length_b   1.000
_cell.length_c   1.000
_cell.angle_alpha   90.00
_cell.angle_beta   90.00
_cell.angle_gamma   90.00
#
_symmetry.space_group_name_H-M   'P 1'
#
loop_
_entity.id
_entity.type
_entity.pdbx_description
1 polymer ?
#
loop_
_entity_poly.entity_id
_entity_poly.type
_entity_poly.pdbx_seq_one_letter_code
_entity_poly.pdbx_strand_id
1 'polypeptide(L)'
;MADGRMLADAVGLLSGGTAERDLAGFRAAHPQVRVRLISQREEYDGSLQHALLVKEGDGATVSLSWCPDRALPWPLRGVHRAGEHLLLRVNGVETSVARAVACLDFIWDESRLADRLITDSLVREVMEEAPEPLTDTELQAAMDAFRRARGLLTGGETRAWMDRNRVSHDELEELVAVEASVARLRSRVAAGHVEDWFAEHGHGLDVVRVAKVVLDAGAGLRVPDPGGFLESVERAFADGTARPGEVFASLRREELDPATADLVFGAEPGTVAGPFETEEGQLLIKVLAVEPAVLDDAVRVLAERRIFAEWVERRRSTAKIEWFWGTAERTGT
;
A
#
# COMPACT_ATOMS: atom_id res chain seq x y z
N MET A 1 -27.05 -51.08 -2.53
CA MET A 1 -26.81 -50.28 -3.74
C MET A 1 -27.77 -49.13 -3.70
N ALA A 2 -27.25 -47.91 -3.69
CA ALA A 2 -28.05 -46.70 -3.75
C ALA A 2 -28.95 -46.81 -4.98
N ASP A 3 -30.27 -46.78 -4.77
CA ASP A 3 -31.18 -46.79 -5.91
C ASP A 3 -31.12 -45.41 -6.61
N GLY A 4 -31.53 -45.37 -7.88
CA GLY A 4 -31.48 -44.13 -8.66
C GLY A 4 -32.33 -43.00 -8.07
N ARG A 5 -33.32 -43.33 -7.22
CA ARG A 5 -34.21 -42.36 -6.57
C ARG A 5 -33.50 -41.67 -5.40
N MET A 6 -32.78 -42.40 -4.57
CA MET A 6 -31.97 -41.85 -3.48
C MET A 6 -30.91 -40.88 -3.99
N LEU A 7 -30.26 -41.20 -5.12
CA LEU A 7 -29.27 -40.31 -5.74
C LEU A 7 -29.92 -39.03 -6.28
N ALA A 8 -31.09 -39.12 -6.91
CA ALA A 8 -31.83 -37.95 -7.36
C ALA A 8 -32.25 -37.04 -6.20
N ASP A 9 -32.76 -37.64 -5.11
CA ASP A 9 -33.12 -36.92 -3.89
C ASP A 9 -31.88 -36.24 -3.25
N ALA A 10 -30.72 -36.90 -3.30
CA ALA A 10 -29.46 -36.35 -2.77
C ALA A 10 -28.96 -35.16 -3.58
N VAL A 11 -29.10 -35.21 -4.91
CA VAL A 11 -28.79 -34.06 -5.78
C VAL A 11 -29.73 -32.89 -5.50
N GLY A 12 -31.03 -33.15 -5.32
CA GLY A 12 -32.01 -32.12 -4.96
C GLY A 12 -31.71 -31.47 -3.60
N LEU A 13 -31.32 -32.28 -2.61
CA LEU A 13 -30.89 -31.79 -1.30
C LEU A 13 -29.69 -30.85 -1.40
N LEU A 14 -28.68 -31.21 -2.21
CA LEU A 14 -27.42 -30.47 -2.32
C LEU A 14 -27.55 -29.21 -3.20
N SER A 15 -28.38 -29.22 -4.24
CA SER A 15 -28.57 -28.07 -5.13
C SER A 15 -29.58 -27.03 -4.61
N GLY A 16 -30.42 -27.40 -3.64
CA GLY A 16 -31.50 -26.53 -3.12
C GLY A 16 -31.05 -25.40 -2.18
N GLY A 17 -29.75 -25.32 -1.83
CA GLY A 17 -29.22 -24.26 -0.95
C GLY A 17 -29.64 -24.35 0.53
N THR A 18 -30.48 -25.32 0.90
CA THR A 18 -31.00 -25.53 2.27
C THR A 18 -30.68 -26.92 2.82
N ALA A 19 -29.55 -27.50 2.38
CA ALA A 19 -29.15 -28.87 2.68
C ALA A 19 -29.14 -29.19 4.18
N GLU A 20 -28.69 -28.28 5.04
CA GLU A 20 -28.70 -28.47 6.50
C GLU A 20 -30.12 -28.61 7.07
N ARG A 21 -31.05 -27.78 6.60
CA ARG A 21 -32.45 -27.78 7.04
C ARG A 21 -33.18 -29.04 6.55
N ASP A 22 -32.91 -29.45 5.32
CA ASP A 22 -33.69 -30.47 4.63
C ASP A 22 -33.12 -31.89 4.85
N LEU A 23 -31.94 -32.01 5.48
CA LEU A 23 -31.27 -33.29 5.80
C LEU A 23 -32.12 -34.25 6.63
N ALA A 24 -32.93 -33.72 7.56
CA ALA A 24 -33.80 -34.54 8.39
C ALA A 24 -34.88 -35.25 7.55
N GLY A 25 -35.45 -34.55 6.56
CA GLY A 25 -36.41 -35.12 5.62
C GLY A 25 -35.76 -36.20 4.75
N PHE A 26 -34.54 -35.95 4.28
CA PHE A 26 -33.78 -36.95 3.52
C PHE A 26 -33.52 -38.23 4.34
N ARG A 27 -33.13 -38.10 5.61
CA ARG A 27 -32.93 -39.24 6.53
C ARG A 27 -34.20 -40.05 6.77
N ALA A 28 -35.34 -39.37 6.89
CA ALA A 28 -36.63 -40.02 7.09
C ALA A 28 -37.09 -40.78 5.84
N ALA A 29 -36.80 -40.26 4.64
CA ALA A 29 -37.11 -40.90 3.37
C ALA A 29 -36.21 -42.12 3.08
N HIS A 30 -34.98 -42.11 3.59
CA HIS A 30 -33.97 -43.15 3.34
C HIS A 30 -33.36 -43.73 4.64
N PRO A 31 -34.16 -44.35 5.53
CA PRO A 31 -33.70 -44.83 6.84
C PRO A 31 -32.67 -45.97 6.76
N GLN A 32 -32.58 -46.66 5.61
CA GLN A 32 -31.69 -47.77 5.36
C GLN A 32 -30.21 -47.36 5.17
N VAL A 33 -29.93 -46.08 4.95
CA VAL A 33 -28.57 -45.56 4.76
C VAL A 33 -28.17 -44.62 5.89
N ARG A 34 -26.90 -44.70 6.30
CA ARG A 34 -26.34 -43.73 7.25
C ARG A 34 -25.78 -42.55 6.49
N VAL A 35 -26.25 -41.34 6.81
CA VAL A 35 -25.84 -40.13 6.10
C VAL A 35 -25.28 -39.05 7.00
N ARG A 36 -24.23 -38.39 6.51
CA ARG A 36 -23.60 -37.25 7.16
C ARG A 36 -23.44 -36.13 6.14
N LEU A 37 -23.91 -34.95 6.50
CA LEU A 37 -23.62 -33.74 5.76
C LEU A 37 -22.31 -33.13 6.30
N ILE A 38 -21.43 -32.73 5.40
CA ILE A 38 -20.23 -31.96 5.70
C ILE A 38 -20.43 -30.60 5.06
N SER A 39 -20.27 -29.54 5.86
CA SER A 39 -20.29 -28.15 5.40
C SER A 39 -18.86 -27.61 5.46
N GLN A 40 -18.40 -26.99 4.37
CA GLN A 40 -17.13 -26.27 4.32
C GLN A 40 -17.38 -24.85 3.83
N ARG A 41 -16.66 -23.89 4.41
CA ARG A 41 -16.63 -22.51 3.96
C ARG A 41 -15.42 -22.32 3.06
N GLU A 42 -15.62 -21.73 1.89
CA GLU A 42 -14.54 -21.37 0.97
C GLU A 42 -13.78 -20.15 1.48
N GLU A 43 -12.45 -20.19 1.41
CA GLU A 43 -11.59 -19.09 1.88
C GLU A 43 -11.60 -17.90 0.92
N TYR A 44 -11.82 -18.14 -0.38
CA TYR A 44 -11.79 -17.10 -1.41
C TYR A 44 -13.03 -16.19 -1.41
N ASP A 45 -14.24 -16.76 -1.28
CA ASP A 45 -15.50 -16.02 -1.41
C ASP A 45 -16.44 -16.18 -0.19
N GLY A 46 -16.02 -16.92 0.84
CA GLY A 46 -16.82 -17.17 2.04
C GLY A 46 -18.05 -18.07 1.80
N SER A 47 -18.22 -18.64 0.61
CA SER A 47 -19.40 -19.44 0.28
C SER A 47 -19.46 -20.73 1.09
N LEU A 48 -20.67 -21.14 1.50
CA LEU A 48 -20.90 -22.38 2.26
C LEU A 48 -21.31 -23.51 1.32
N GLN A 49 -20.56 -24.60 1.33
CA GLN A 49 -20.66 -25.68 0.36
C GLN A 49 -20.84 -27.00 1.10
N HIS A 50 -21.68 -27.88 0.54
CA HIS A 50 -22.12 -29.10 1.21
C HIS A 50 -21.71 -30.35 0.44
N ALA A 51 -21.26 -31.37 1.17
CA ALA A 51 -21.07 -32.72 0.67
C ALA A 51 -21.89 -33.70 1.52
N LEU A 52 -22.61 -34.60 0.85
CA LEU A 52 -23.36 -35.67 1.48
C LEU A 52 -22.55 -36.97 1.43
N LEU A 53 -22.17 -37.47 2.60
CA LEU A 53 -21.59 -38.80 2.77
C LEU A 53 -22.70 -39.81 3.02
N VAL A 54 -22.79 -40.82 2.16
CA VAL A 54 -23.74 -41.93 2.26
C VAL A 54 -22.96 -43.21 2.54
N LYS A 55 -23.25 -43.87 3.67
CA LYS A 55 -22.64 -45.15 4.05
C LYS A 55 -23.65 -46.27 3.89
N GLU A 56 -23.28 -47.27 3.10
CA GLU A 56 -24.02 -48.52 2.92
C GLU A 56 -23.21 -49.70 3.49
N GLY A 57 -23.77 -50.41 4.49
CA GLY A 57 -23.21 -51.67 4.98
C GLY A 57 -21.71 -51.65 5.36
N ASP A 58 -21.05 -52.80 5.20
CA ASP A 58 -19.71 -53.12 5.73
C ASP A 58 -18.54 -52.51 4.93
N GLY A 59 -18.55 -51.19 4.72
CA GLY A 59 -17.28 -50.43 4.57
C GLY A 59 -17.19 -49.42 3.43
N ALA A 60 -18.15 -49.34 2.51
CA ALA A 60 -18.11 -48.34 1.44
C ALA A 60 -18.79 -47.02 1.86
N THR A 61 -18.14 -45.90 1.57
CA THR A 61 -18.73 -44.55 1.70
C THR A 61 -18.77 -43.89 0.34
N VAL A 62 -19.96 -43.49 -0.11
CA VAL A 62 -20.15 -42.67 -1.30
C VAL A 62 -20.20 -41.21 -0.87
N SER A 63 -19.42 -40.36 -1.53
CA SER A 63 -19.46 -38.91 -1.35
C SER A 63 -20.13 -38.28 -2.56
N LEU A 64 -21.17 -37.48 -2.32
CA LEU A 64 -21.87 -36.69 -3.32
C LEU A 64 -21.68 -35.21 -2.97
N SER A 65 -21.21 -34.42 -3.94
CA SER A 65 -21.06 -32.98 -3.80
C SER A 65 -21.70 -32.30 -5.01
N TRP A 66 -22.35 -31.17 -4.78
CA TRP A 66 -22.86 -30.31 -5.83
C TRP A 66 -22.02 -29.02 -5.87
N CYS A 67 -21.75 -28.52 -7.07
CA CYS A 67 -21.13 -27.22 -7.27
C CYS A 67 -21.83 -26.51 -8.44
N PRO A 68 -22.05 -25.19 -8.37
CA PRO A 68 -22.54 -24.42 -9.52
C PRO A 68 -21.50 -24.40 -10.66
N ASP A 69 -21.94 -24.06 -11.88
CA ASP A 69 -21.17 -24.15 -13.15
C ASP A 69 -19.76 -23.53 -13.14
N ARG A 70 -19.46 -22.62 -12.21
CA ARG A 70 -18.17 -21.92 -12.11
C ARG A 70 -17.35 -22.29 -10.87
N ALA A 71 -17.86 -23.16 -10.00
CA ALA A 71 -17.16 -23.59 -8.79
C ALA A 71 -16.44 -24.93 -9.00
N LEU A 72 -15.36 -25.17 -8.25
CA LEU A 72 -14.61 -26.43 -8.32
C LEU A 72 -15.39 -27.56 -7.61
N PRO A 73 -15.45 -28.79 -8.15
CA PRO A 73 -15.99 -29.95 -7.42
C PRO A 73 -15.13 -30.31 -6.21
N TRP A 74 -15.75 -30.83 -5.14
CA TRP A 74 -15.09 -31.19 -3.87
C TRP A 74 -13.76 -31.96 -4.01
N PRO A 75 -13.62 -32.99 -4.88
CA PRO A 75 -12.36 -33.72 -5.01
C PRO A 75 -11.18 -32.89 -5.54
N LEU A 76 -11.45 -31.70 -6.09
CA LEU A 76 -10.45 -30.77 -6.61
C LEU A 76 -10.22 -29.59 -5.65
N ARG A 77 -10.95 -29.51 -4.53
CA ARG A 77 -10.76 -28.48 -3.50
C ARG A 77 -9.63 -28.93 -2.57
N GLY A 78 -8.58 -28.14 -2.46
CA GLY A 78 -7.32 -28.50 -1.80
C GLY A 78 -6.28 -29.19 -2.71
N VAL A 79 -6.67 -29.55 -3.95
CA VAL A 79 -5.71 -29.77 -5.03
C VAL A 79 -5.33 -28.39 -5.54
N HIS A 80 -4.39 -27.74 -4.85
CA HIS A 80 -3.77 -26.54 -5.40
C HIS A 80 -3.26 -26.87 -6.80
N ARG A 81 -3.67 -26.12 -7.82
CA ARG A 81 -3.09 -26.31 -9.15
C ARG A 81 -1.58 -26.17 -8.97
N ALA A 82 -0.78 -27.02 -9.60
CA ALA A 82 0.68 -26.90 -9.50
C ALA A 82 1.16 -25.46 -9.82
N GLY A 83 0.43 -24.72 -10.67
CA GLY A 83 0.65 -23.31 -10.97
C GLY A 83 0.20 -22.28 -9.92
N GLU A 84 -0.67 -22.60 -8.96
CA GLU A 84 -1.11 -21.67 -7.89
C GLU A 84 -0.02 -21.45 -6.84
N HIS A 85 0.96 -22.35 -6.77
CA HIS A 85 2.16 -22.15 -5.97
C HIS A 85 3.32 -21.61 -6.78
N LEU A 86 3.17 -21.35 -8.08
CA LEU A 86 4.23 -20.83 -8.94
C LEU A 86 4.07 -19.32 -9.12
N LEU A 87 5.07 -18.57 -8.70
CA LEU A 87 5.11 -17.13 -8.92
C LEU A 87 5.50 -16.81 -10.37
N LEU A 88 6.54 -17.46 -10.87
CA LEU A 88 7.09 -17.17 -12.20
C LEU A 88 7.88 -18.35 -12.75
N ARG A 89 8.05 -18.38 -14.08
CA ARG A 89 8.88 -19.36 -14.78
C ARG A 89 9.85 -18.66 -15.71
N VAL A 90 11.14 -18.92 -15.57
CA VAL A 90 12.20 -18.38 -16.43
C VAL A 90 12.88 -19.56 -17.13
N ASN A 91 12.81 -19.61 -18.47
CA ASN A 91 13.42 -20.68 -19.28
C ASN A 91 13.06 -22.10 -18.84
N GLY A 92 11.81 -22.32 -18.42
CA GLY A 92 11.34 -23.62 -17.93
C GLY A 92 11.65 -23.90 -16.45
N VAL A 93 12.41 -23.02 -15.78
CA VAL A 93 12.66 -23.11 -14.34
C VAL A 93 11.55 -22.40 -13.58
N GLU A 94 10.79 -23.18 -12.83
CA GLU A 94 9.65 -22.72 -12.05
C GLU A 94 10.11 -22.20 -10.67
N THR A 95 9.59 -21.04 -10.29
CA THR A 95 9.80 -20.43 -8.97
C THR A 95 8.50 -20.46 -8.21
N SER A 96 8.50 -21.09 -7.03
CA SER A 96 7.30 -21.09 -6.19
C SER A 96 7.12 -19.78 -5.44
N VAL A 97 5.88 -19.46 -5.04
CA VAL A 97 5.56 -18.33 -4.14
C VAL A 97 6.36 -18.47 -2.84
N ALA A 98 6.44 -19.67 -2.25
CA ALA A 98 7.24 -19.93 -1.06
C ALA A 98 8.73 -19.64 -1.28
N ARG A 99 9.29 -20.05 -2.42
CA ARG A 99 10.68 -19.74 -2.79
C ARG A 99 10.88 -18.26 -3.01
N ALA A 100 9.93 -17.59 -3.65
CA ALA A 100 9.98 -16.15 -3.84
C ALA A 100 9.98 -15.44 -2.50
N VAL A 101 9.04 -15.73 -1.60
CA VAL A 101 8.99 -15.18 -0.24
C VAL A 101 10.30 -15.44 0.52
N ALA A 102 10.89 -16.63 0.38
CA ALA A 102 12.21 -16.93 0.96
C ALA A 102 13.37 -16.16 0.30
N CYS A 103 13.25 -15.76 -0.96
CA CYS A 103 14.19 -14.84 -1.62
C CYS A 103 13.93 -13.38 -1.27
N LEU A 104 12.72 -13.03 -0.85
CA LEU A 104 12.38 -11.72 -0.28
C LEU A 104 12.85 -11.59 1.18
N ASP A 105 13.58 -12.57 1.72
CA ASP A 105 14.05 -12.54 3.11
C ASP A 105 14.96 -11.33 3.39
N PHE A 106 15.70 -10.85 2.38
CA PHE A 106 16.48 -9.60 2.46
C PHE A 106 15.59 -8.34 2.50
N ILE A 107 14.36 -8.41 2.00
CA ILE A 107 13.42 -7.28 2.00
C ILE A 107 12.87 -7.04 3.41
N TRP A 108 12.95 -8.00 4.33
CA TRP A 108 12.67 -7.74 5.75
C TRP A 108 13.71 -6.81 6.40
N ASP A 109 14.90 -6.64 5.81
CA ASP A 109 15.84 -5.59 6.22
C ASP A 109 15.44 -4.20 5.64
N GLU A 110 14.59 -4.18 4.60
CA GLU A 110 13.96 -2.96 4.07
C GLU A 110 12.58 -2.75 4.72
N SER A 111 12.59 -2.18 5.93
CA SER A 111 11.40 -1.85 6.75
C SER A 111 10.20 -1.30 5.97
N ARG A 112 10.44 -0.59 4.87
CA ARG A 112 9.44 0.07 4.04
C ARG A 112 8.33 -0.83 3.48
N LEU A 113 8.63 -2.07 3.08
CA LEU A 113 7.58 -2.96 2.56
C LEU A 113 6.70 -3.52 3.68
N ALA A 114 7.32 -3.95 4.79
CA ALA A 114 6.59 -4.41 5.97
C ALA A 114 5.70 -3.29 6.54
N ASP A 115 6.24 -2.08 6.67
CA ASP A 115 5.49 -0.89 7.12
C ASP A 115 4.28 -0.60 6.23
N ARG A 116 4.44 -0.75 4.90
CA ARG A 116 3.36 -0.55 3.94
C ARG A 116 2.27 -1.60 4.08
N LEU A 117 2.62 -2.88 4.26
CA LEU A 117 1.65 -3.97 4.44
C LEU A 117 0.88 -3.84 5.75
N ILE A 118 1.57 -3.48 6.84
CA ILE A 118 0.92 -3.20 8.13
C ILE A 118 -0.05 -2.02 7.98
N THR A 119 0.40 -0.94 7.35
CA THR A 119 -0.44 0.25 7.10
C THR A 119 -1.68 -0.11 6.28
N ASP A 120 -1.53 -0.87 5.19
CA ASP A 120 -2.68 -1.31 4.37
C ASP A 120 -3.67 -2.14 5.20
N SER A 121 -3.15 -3.04 6.03
CA SER A 121 -3.98 -3.91 6.88
C SER A 121 -4.76 -3.12 7.93
N LEU A 122 -4.11 -2.15 8.59
CA LEU A 122 -4.75 -1.27 9.58
C LEU A 122 -5.81 -0.35 8.95
N VAL A 123 -5.54 0.15 7.74
CA VAL A 123 -6.51 0.97 7.01
C VAL A 123 -7.70 0.13 6.58
N ARG A 124 -7.47 -1.09 6.09
CA ARG A 124 -8.52 -2.02 5.68
C ARG A 124 -9.42 -2.43 6.84
N GLU A 125 -8.85 -2.74 8.00
CA GLU A 125 -9.60 -3.02 9.23
C GLU A 125 -10.65 -1.93 9.50
N VAL A 126 -10.22 -0.66 9.51
CA VAL A 126 -11.11 0.48 9.77
C VAL A 126 -12.18 0.64 8.68
N MET A 127 -11.84 0.32 7.43
CA MET A 127 -12.80 0.36 6.32
C MET A 127 -13.82 -0.79 6.39
N GLU A 128 -13.43 -1.96 6.89
CA GLU A 128 -14.31 -3.12 7.07
C GLU A 128 -15.26 -2.95 8.27
N GLU A 129 -14.80 -2.31 9.35
CA GLU A 129 -15.64 -1.99 10.52
C GLU A 129 -16.78 -1.02 10.19
N ALA A 130 -16.54 -0.08 9.28
CA ALA A 130 -17.52 0.90 8.84
C ALA A 130 -17.50 1.05 7.31
N PRO A 131 -18.08 0.07 6.58
CA PRO A 131 -18.12 0.11 5.13
C PRO A 131 -18.96 1.29 4.68
N GLU A 132 -18.36 2.16 3.88
CA GLU A 132 -19.04 3.31 3.31
C GLU A 132 -18.91 3.22 1.79
N PRO A 133 -19.96 2.78 1.07
CA PRO A 133 -19.89 2.65 -0.37
C PRO A 133 -19.68 4.02 -1.02
N LEU A 134 -18.84 4.07 -2.04
CA LEU A 134 -18.72 5.25 -2.90
C LEU A 134 -19.95 5.33 -3.79
N THR A 135 -20.48 6.55 -3.96
CA THR A 135 -21.46 6.81 -5.01
C THR A 135 -20.77 6.79 -6.39
N ASP A 136 -21.53 6.54 -7.45
CA ASP A 136 -21.01 6.55 -8.83
C ASP A 136 -20.32 7.88 -9.18
N THR A 137 -20.82 9.00 -8.62
CA THR A 137 -20.22 10.33 -8.82
C THR A 137 -18.86 10.44 -8.15
N GLU A 138 -18.72 9.91 -6.94
CA GLU A 138 -17.44 9.89 -6.21
C GLU A 138 -16.44 8.95 -6.88
N LEU A 139 -16.88 7.77 -7.31
CA LEU A 139 -16.04 6.82 -8.04
C LEU A 139 -15.54 7.42 -9.35
N GLN A 140 -16.42 8.11 -10.10
CA GLN A 140 -16.02 8.80 -11.33
C GLN A 140 -15.02 9.93 -11.06
N ALA A 141 -15.24 10.73 -10.02
CA ALA A 141 -14.30 11.79 -9.63
C ALA A 141 -12.93 11.23 -9.21
N ALA A 142 -12.93 10.09 -8.51
CA ALA A 142 -11.73 9.36 -8.15
C ALA A 142 -11.02 8.79 -9.38
N MET A 143 -11.76 8.24 -10.33
CA MET A 143 -11.22 7.74 -11.61
C MET A 143 -10.58 8.86 -12.42
N ASP A 144 -11.18 10.05 -12.44
CA ASP A 144 -10.60 11.23 -13.08
C ASP A 144 -9.32 11.69 -12.36
N ALA A 145 -9.30 11.68 -11.02
CA ALA A 145 -8.13 12.02 -10.22
C ALA A 145 -6.98 11.02 -10.43
N PHE A 146 -7.30 9.73 -10.44
CA PHE A 146 -6.38 8.63 -10.74
C PHE A 146 -5.72 8.83 -12.10
N ARG A 147 -6.52 9.16 -13.12
CA ARG A 147 -6.05 9.45 -14.48
C ARG A 147 -5.16 10.69 -14.52
N ARG A 148 -5.57 11.80 -13.90
CA ARG A 148 -4.78 13.04 -13.83
C ARG A 148 -3.42 12.82 -13.17
N ALA A 149 -3.40 12.14 -12.03
CA ALA A 149 -2.16 11.88 -11.28
C ALA A 149 -1.14 11.04 -12.06
N ARG A 150 -1.61 10.26 -13.05
CA ARG A 150 -0.79 9.36 -13.87
C ARG A 150 -0.62 9.84 -15.32
N GLY A 151 -1.09 11.05 -15.64
CA GLY A 151 -1.03 11.61 -17.00
C GLY A 151 -1.86 10.86 -18.03
N LEU A 152 -2.89 10.12 -17.62
CA LEU A 152 -3.77 9.33 -18.48
C LEU A 152 -4.93 10.18 -18.98
N LEU A 153 -4.62 11.22 -19.76
CA LEU A 153 -5.57 12.27 -20.13
C LEU A 153 -6.58 11.82 -21.20
N THR A 154 -6.31 10.71 -21.88
CA THR A 154 -7.17 10.13 -22.91
C THR A 154 -7.60 8.70 -22.58
N GLY A 155 -8.73 8.27 -23.16
CA GLY A 155 -9.18 6.88 -23.05
C GLY A 155 -8.21 5.88 -23.70
N GLY A 156 -7.42 6.31 -24.69
CA GLY A 156 -6.37 5.50 -25.31
C GLY A 156 -5.19 5.27 -24.36
N GLU A 157 -4.73 6.31 -23.68
CA GLU A 157 -3.66 6.20 -22.67
C GLU A 157 -4.08 5.36 -21.48
N THR A 158 -5.35 5.49 -21.04
CA THR A 158 -5.90 4.66 -19.97
C THR A 158 -5.93 3.18 -20.37
N ARG A 159 -6.35 2.86 -21.60
CA ARG A 159 -6.30 1.49 -22.13
C ARG A 159 -4.87 0.95 -22.22
N ALA A 160 -3.94 1.73 -22.75
CA ALA A 160 -2.53 1.33 -22.80
C ALA A 160 -1.92 1.13 -21.40
N TRP A 161 -2.35 1.91 -20.40
CA TRP A 161 -1.97 1.68 -19.01
C TRP A 161 -2.57 0.37 -18.48
N MET A 162 -3.84 0.10 -18.70
CA MET A 162 -4.50 -1.15 -18.31
C MET A 162 -3.79 -2.36 -18.95
N ASP A 163 -3.48 -2.31 -20.25
CA ASP A 163 -2.78 -3.38 -20.97
C ASP A 163 -1.38 -3.65 -20.42
N ARG A 164 -0.62 -2.59 -20.11
CA ARG A 164 0.73 -2.69 -19.52
C ARG A 164 0.69 -3.29 -18.12
N ASN A 165 -0.32 -2.94 -17.32
CA ASN A 165 -0.47 -3.42 -15.95
C ASN A 165 -1.28 -4.72 -15.85
N ARG A 166 -1.81 -5.23 -16.97
CA ARG A 166 -2.67 -6.43 -17.04
C ARG A 166 -3.92 -6.31 -16.15
N VAL A 167 -4.49 -5.11 -16.08
CA VAL A 167 -5.67 -4.79 -15.26
C VAL A 167 -6.88 -4.67 -16.17
N SER A 168 -7.95 -5.37 -15.86
CA SER A 168 -9.26 -5.23 -16.51
C SER A 168 -9.96 -3.93 -16.09
N HIS A 169 -11.10 -3.63 -16.70
CA HIS A 169 -11.85 -2.43 -16.30
C HIS A 169 -12.39 -2.54 -14.87
N ASP A 170 -12.96 -3.70 -14.53
CA ASP A 170 -13.51 -3.98 -13.20
C ASP A 170 -12.41 -3.89 -12.12
N GLU A 171 -11.24 -4.49 -12.37
CA GLU A 171 -10.09 -4.39 -11.45
C GLU A 171 -9.55 -2.95 -11.32
N LEU A 172 -9.65 -2.14 -12.38
CA LEU A 172 -9.29 -0.72 -12.31
C LEU A 172 -10.29 0.05 -11.44
N GLU A 173 -11.59 -0.22 -11.58
CA GLU A 173 -12.61 0.39 -10.71
C GLU A 173 -12.39 0.01 -9.24
N GLU A 174 -12.10 -1.26 -8.96
CA GLU A 174 -11.75 -1.73 -7.60
C GLU A 174 -10.52 -1.02 -7.05
N LEU A 175 -9.45 -0.89 -7.84
CA LEU A 175 -8.23 -0.17 -7.45
C LEU A 175 -8.54 1.30 -7.11
N VAL A 176 -9.34 1.97 -7.95
CA VAL A 176 -9.73 3.36 -7.76
C VAL A 176 -10.63 3.51 -6.53
N ALA A 177 -11.56 2.58 -6.31
CA ALA A 177 -12.44 2.59 -5.14
C ALA A 177 -11.64 2.46 -3.83
N VAL A 178 -10.60 1.62 -3.82
CA VAL A 178 -9.68 1.48 -2.68
C VAL A 178 -8.91 2.79 -2.44
N GLU A 179 -8.29 3.37 -3.48
CA GLU A 179 -7.55 4.63 -3.38
C GLU A 179 -8.45 5.78 -2.87
N ALA A 180 -9.69 5.85 -3.37
CA ALA A 180 -10.67 6.86 -2.96
C ALA A 180 -11.12 6.69 -1.52
N SER A 181 -11.36 5.45 -1.09
CA SER A 181 -11.76 5.14 0.29
C SER A 181 -10.66 5.49 1.29
N VAL A 182 -9.40 5.21 0.95
CA VAL A 182 -8.23 5.63 1.76
C VAL A 182 -8.14 7.15 1.83
N ALA A 183 -8.33 7.85 0.71
CA ALA A 183 -8.33 9.31 0.69
C ALA A 183 -9.45 9.90 1.56
N ARG A 184 -10.66 9.33 1.52
CA ARG A 184 -11.78 9.75 2.35
C ARG A 184 -11.51 9.50 3.84
N LEU A 185 -10.96 8.34 4.18
CA LEU A 185 -10.54 8.04 5.55
C LEU A 185 -9.52 9.06 6.05
N ARG A 186 -8.51 9.39 5.24
CA ARG A 186 -7.53 10.43 5.58
C ARG A 186 -8.19 11.77 5.85
N SER A 187 -9.05 12.25 4.96
CA SER A 187 -9.72 13.54 5.15
C SER A 187 -10.60 13.53 6.41
N ARG A 188 -11.27 12.42 6.73
CA ARG A 188 -12.05 12.27 7.97
C ARG A 188 -11.16 12.28 9.21
N VAL A 189 -10.03 11.59 9.18
CA VAL A 189 -9.07 11.56 10.30
C VAL A 189 -8.45 12.93 10.55
N ALA A 190 -8.20 13.70 9.49
CA ALA A 190 -7.63 15.04 9.60
C ALA A 190 -8.67 16.15 9.84
N ALA A 191 -9.97 15.86 9.63
CA ALA A 191 -11.04 16.85 9.75
C ALA A 191 -11.06 17.47 11.16
N GLY A 192 -10.98 18.80 11.22
CA GLY A 192 -10.97 19.55 12.48
C GLY A 192 -9.62 19.54 13.22
N HIS A 193 -8.58 18.91 12.67
CA HIS A 193 -7.24 18.85 13.27
C HIS A 193 -6.17 19.59 12.46
N VAL A 194 -6.46 19.99 11.23
CA VAL A 194 -5.48 20.61 10.32
C VAL A 194 -4.93 21.92 10.89
N GLU A 195 -5.80 22.80 11.37
CA GLU A 195 -5.43 24.11 11.88
C GLU A 195 -4.56 24.00 13.13
N ASP A 196 -4.94 23.13 14.08
CA ASP A 196 -4.18 22.88 15.32
C ASP A 196 -2.82 22.24 15.01
N TRP A 197 -2.81 21.23 14.13
CA TRP A 197 -1.58 20.58 13.70
C TRP A 197 -0.64 21.57 13.01
N PHE A 198 -1.17 22.47 12.16
CA PHE A 198 -0.38 23.50 11.51
C PHE A 198 0.14 24.55 12.49
N ALA A 199 -0.63 24.93 13.51
CA ALA A 199 -0.15 25.84 14.56
C ALA A 199 1.03 25.25 15.34
N GLU A 200 1.04 23.94 15.57
CA GLU A 200 2.11 23.24 16.28
C GLU A 200 3.33 22.93 15.38
N HIS A 201 3.10 22.46 14.15
CA HIS A 201 4.14 21.91 13.27
C HIS A 201 4.48 22.78 12.06
N GLY A 202 3.75 23.87 11.83
CA GLY A 202 3.84 24.69 10.62
C GLY A 202 5.23 25.30 10.38
N HIS A 203 5.97 25.61 11.45
CA HIS A 203 7.36 26.09 11.39
C HIS A 203 8.30 25.08 10.69
N GLY A 204 7.98 23.78 10.75
CA GLY A 204 8.73 22.74 10.05
C GLY A 204 8.51 22.75 8.53
N LEU A 205 7.52 23.51 8.05
CA LEU A 205 7.13 23.61 6.64
C LEU A 205 7.60 24.91 5.98
N ASP A 206 8.34 25.74 6.71
CA ASP A 206 8.93 26.98 6.17
C ASP A 206 9.81 26.67 4.95
N VAL A 207 9.91 27.65 4.06
CA VAL A 207 10.74 27.57 2.85
C VAL A 207 11.83 28.63 2.92
N VAL A 208 13.07 28.24 2.69
CA VAL A 208 14.18 29.18 2.59
C VAL A 208 14.58 29.35 1.13
N ARG A 209 14.64 30.59 0.67
CA ARG A 209 15.17 30.94 -0.65
C ARG A 209 16.65 31.27 -0.49
N VAL A 210 17.50 30.60 -1.24
CA VAL A 210 18.95 30.65 -1.06
C VAL A 210 19.69 30.87 -2.38
N ALA A 211 20.91 31.41 -2.27
CA ALA A 211 21.96 31.17 -3.25
C ALA A 211 22.94 30.14 -2.69
N LYS A 212 23.31 29.10 -3.44
CA LYS A 212 24.19 28.03 -2.99
C LYS A 212 25.30 27.73 -4.00
N VAL A 213 26.42 27.24 -3.49
CA VAL A 213 27.53 26.74 -4.31
C VAL A 213 28.19 25.56 -3.60
N VAL A 214 28.57 24.55 -4.38
CA VAL A 214 29.41 23.44 -3.90
C VAL A 214 30.82 23.65 -4.44
N LEU A 215 31.78 23.73 -3.53
CA LEU A 215 33.20 23.92 -3.81
C LEU A 215 33.96 22.61 -3.64
N ASP A 216 35.03 22.42 -4.40
CA ASP A 216 35.86 21.22 -4.31
C ASP A 216 36.58 21.13 -2.96
N ALA A 217 36.72 19.89 -2.47
CA ALA A 217 37.45 19.61 -1.24
C ALA A 217 38.91 20.08 -1.36
N GLY A 218 39.29 21.08 -0.55
CA GLY A 218 40.65 21.63 -0.53
C GLY A 218 40.84 22.98 -1.23
N ALA A 219 39.78 23.62 -1.71
CA ALA A 219 39.83 24.94 -2.37
C ALA A 219 40.32 26.11 -1.47
N GLY A 220 40.74 25.87 -0.22
CA GLY A 220 41.25 26.90 0.69
C GLY A 220 40.14 27.88 1.07
N LEU A 221 39.14 27.38 1.80
CA LEU A 221 37.87 28.05 1.92
C LEU A 221 37.93 29.29 2.81
N ARG A 222 37.56 30.44 2.25
CA ARG A 222 37.22 31.65 3.01
C ARG A 222 35.77 31.98 2.75
N VAL A 223 34.95 31.99 3.79
CA VAL A 223 33.56 32.44 3.69
C VAL A 223 33.57 33.88 3.19
N PRO A 224 32.98 34.16 2.00
CA PRO A 224 32.97 35.51 1.46
C PRO A 224 32.06 36.40 2.30
N ASP A 225 32.31 37.71 2.26
CA ASP A 225 31.36 38.69 2.78
C ASP A 225 30.00 38.52 2.04
N PRO A 226 28.85 38.71 2.71
CA PRO A 226 27.54 38.66 2.08
C PRO A 226 27.43 39.38 0.74
N GLY A 227 28.05 40.56 0.59
CA GLY A 227 28.02 41.33 -0.65
C GLY A 227 28.79 40.69 -1.81
N GLY A 228 29.85 39.93 -1.50
CA GLY A 228 30.75 39.30 -2.47
C GLY A 228 30.43 37.84 -2.82
N PHE A 229 29.33 37.29 -2.29
CA PHE A 229 29.02 35.87 -2.47
C PHE A 229 28.93 35.46 -3.95
N LEU A 230 28.11 36.14 -4.75
CA LEU A 230 27.92 35.79 -6.18
C LEU A 230 29.21 35.97 -6.98
N GLU A 231 29.95 37.06 -6.76
CA GLU A 231 31.26 37.26 -7.39
C GLU A 231 32.24 36.11 -7.03
N SER A 232 32.19 35.62 -5.79
CA SER A 232 33.01 34.48 -5.38
C SER A 232 32.57 33.18 -6.07
N VAL A 233 31.26 32.98 -6.26
CA VAL A 233 30.72 31.83 -7.01
C VAL A 233 31.17 31.89 -8.47
N GLU A 234 31.03 33.04 -9.12
CA GLU A 234 31.47 33.25 -10.51
C GLU A 234 32.96 32.98 -10.68
N ARG A 235 33.79 33.53 -9.79
CA ARG A 235 35.24 33.30 -9.79
C ARG A 235 35.57 31.82 -9.56
N ALA A 236 34.98 31.20 -8.55
CA ALA A 236 35.25 29.80 -8.24
C ALA A 236 34.85 28.87 -9.40
N PHE A 237 33.75 29.16 -10.09
CA PHE A 237 33.34 28.42 -11.28
C PHE A 237 34.30 28.65 -12.46
N ALA A 238 34.71 29.89 -12.72
CA ALA A 238 35.67 30.21 -13.77
C ALA A 238 37.04 29.56 -13.53
N ASP A 239 37.48 29.49 -12.28
CA ASP A 239 38.74 28.88 -11.86
C ASP A 239 38.65 27.34 -11.72
N GLY A 240 37.47 26.75 -11.95
CA GLY A 240 37.23 25.31 -11.91
C GLY A 240 37.24 24.68 -10.51
N THR A 241 37.06 25.50 -9.46
CA THR A 241 37.01 25.07 -8.05
C THR A 241 35.59 25.00 -7.48
N ALA A 242 34.59 25.45 -8.24
CA ALA A 242 33.17 25.22 -7.96
C ALA A 242 32.60 24.18 -8.92
N ARG A 243 31.73 23.33 -8.39
CA ARG A 243 30.98 22.39 -9.21
C ARG A 243 29.84 23.10 -9.97
N PRO A 244 29.53 22.68 -11.21
CA PRO A 244 28.34 23.16 -11.90
C PRO A 244 27.07 22.74 -11.13
N GLY A 245 26.11 23.65 -11.02
CA GLY A 245 24.85 23.38 -10.31
C GLY A 245 23.88 24.56 -10.30
N GLU A 246 22.72 24.34 -9.71
CA GLU A 246 21.72 25.38 -9.50
C GLU A 246 22.18 26.34 -8.40
N VAL A 247 22.44 27.60 -8.78
CA VAL A 247 22.89 28.64 -7.85
C VAL A 247 21.74 29.13 -6.97
N PHE A 248 20.53 29.29 -7.49
CA PHE A 248 19.39 29.77 -6.71
C PHE A 248 18.39 28.65 -6.48
N ALA A 249 18.06 28.36 -5.22
CA ALA A 249 17.15 27.28 -4.88
C ALA A 249 16.14 27.72 -3.82
N SER A 250 15.01 27.03 -3.78
CA SER A 250 14.09 27.06 -2.63
C SER A 250 14.24 25.74 -1.90
N LEU A 251 14.58 25.77 -0.63
CA LEU A 251 14.86 24.59 0.17
C LEU A 251 13.83 24.45 1.30
N ARG A 252 13.47 23.21 1.59
CA ARG A 252 12.69 22.83 2.78
C ARG A 252 13.60 22.31 3.87
N ARG A 253 13.14 22.37 5.10
CA ARG A 253 13.89 21.90 6.26
C ARG A 253 14.31 20.44 6.16
N GLU A 254 13.45 19.60 5.59
CA GLU A 254 13.66 18.16 5.40
C GLU A 254 14.68 17.80 4.30
N GLU A 255 15.08 18.77 3.48
CA GLU A 255 16.09 18.58 2.41
C GLU A 255 17.52 18.81 2.91
N LEU A 256 17.67 19.28 4.15
CA LEU A 256 18.95 19.54 4.80
C LEU A 256 19.11 18.60 6.00
N ASP A 257 20.35 18.29 6.36
CA ASP A 257 20.59 17.64 7.64
C ASP A 257 20.17 18.59 8.80
N PRO A 258 19.81 18.04 9.98
CA PRO A 258 19.24 18.84 11.06
C PRO A 258 20.12 20.03 11.50
N ALA A 259 21.45 19.84 11.54
CA ALA A 259 22.37 20.87 12.00
C ALA A 259 22.48 22.02 10.98
N THR A 260 22.57 21.68 9.68
CA THR A 260 22.54 22.68 8.60
C THR A 260 21.20 23.39 8.54
N ALA A 261 20.09 22.67 8.70
CA ALA A 261 18.75 23.23 8.70
C ALA A 261 18.57 24.29 9.80
N ASP A 262 19.02 24.01 11.03
CA ASP A 262 18.94 24.96 12.15
C ASP A 262 19.72 26.25 11.86
N LEU A 263 20.92 26.13 11.28
CA LEU A 263 21.75 27.28 10.93
C LEU A 263 21.14 28.10 9.79
N VAL A 264 20.60 27.46 8.76
CA VAL A 264 20.06 28.13 7.57
C VAL A 264 18.71 28.80 7.87
N PHE A 265 17.79 28.11 8.53
CA PHE A 265 16.45 28.63 8.84
C PHE A 265 16.46 29.63 10.00
N GLY A 266 17.44 29.56 10.90
CA GLY A 266 17.62 30.54 11.98
C GLY A 266 18.40 31.79 11.59
N ALA A 267 18.96 31.86 10.37
CA ALA A 267 19.80 32.97 9.93
C ALA A 267 18.99 34.14 9.35
N GLU A 268 19.48 35.36 9.57
CA GLU A 268 18.90 36.55 8.94
C GLU A 268 19.17 36.55 7.43
N PRO A 269 18.21 37.04 6.61
CA PRO A 269 18.42 37.25 5.18
C PRO A 269 19.70 38.05 4.90
N GLY A 270 20.52 37.54 3.99
CA GLY A 270 21.84 38.06 3.64
C GLY A 270 22.99 37.26 4.25
N THR A 271 22.76 36.48 5.31
CA THR A 271 23.80 35.67 5.96
C THR A 271 24.33 34.59 5.04
N VAL A 272 25.65 34.41 5.03
CA VAL A 272 26.32 33.27 4.39
C VAL A 272 26.64 32.23 5.46
N ALA A 273 25.97 31.09 5.38
CA ALA A 273 26.15 29.95 6.24
C ALA A 273 27.05 28.88 5.59
N GLY A 274 27.74 28.12 6.44
CA GLY A 274 28.71 27.10 6.04
C GLY A 274 30.17 27.55 6.23
N PRO A 275 31.14 26.78 5.72
CA PRO A 275 30.96 25.59 4.88
C PRO A 275 30.27 24.43 5.61
N PHE A 276 29.41 23.73 4.88
CA PHE A 276 28.87 22.44 5.26
C PHE A 276 29.56 21.35 4.44
N GLU A 277 30.08 20.32 5.10
CA GLU A 277 30.67 19.17 4.41
C GLU A 277 29.55 18.33 3.78
N THR A 278 29.67 18.05 2.49
CA THR A 278 28.77 17.17 1.72
C THR A 278 29.58 16.10 1.00
N GLU A 279 28.92 15.05 0.49
CA GLU A 279 29.60 14.03 -0.32
C GLU A 279 30.25 14.62 -1.59
N GLU A 280 29.72 15.74 -2.08
CA GLU A 280 30.15 16.40 -3.31
C GLU A 280 31.27 17.43 -3.04
N GLY A 281 31.44 17.91 -1.81
CA GLY A 281 32.44 18.89 -1.44
C GLY A 281 31.99 19.79 -0.30
N GLN A 282 32.34 21.07 -0.36
CA GLN A 282 31.99 22.05 0.67
C GLN A 282 30.87 22.97 0.17
N LEU A 283 29.71 22.89 0.81
CA LEU A 283 28.53 23.67 0.48
C LEU A 283 28.52 25.00 1.24
N LEU A 284 28.41 26.11 0.51
CA LEU A 284 28.12 27.42 1.06
C LEU A 284 26.71 27.85 0.65
N ILE A 285 25.96 28.41 1.60
CA ILE A 285 24.57 28.84 1.42
C ILE A 285 24.44 30.28 1.87
N LYS A 286 24.05 31.17 0.96
CA LYS A 286 23.57 32.50 1.30
C LYS A 286 22.05 32.50 1.42
N VAL A 287 21.54 32.85 2.59
CA VAL A 287 20.10 33.00 2.84
C VAL A 287 19.62 34.28 2.16
N LEU A 288 18.58 34.20 1.33
CA LEU A 288 18.00 35.35 0.64
C LEU A 288 16.66 35.75 1.26
N ALA A 289 15.86 34.77 1.67
CA ALA A 289 14.62 34.96 2.39
C ALA A 289 14.27 33.68 3.16
N VAL A 290 13.65 33.83 4.33
CA VAL A 290 12.97 32.74 5.04
C VAL A 290 11.48 33.08 4.96
N GLU A 291 10.72 32.24 4.28
CA GLU A 291 9.28 32.41 4.03
C GLU A 291 8.53 31.44 4.96
N PRO A 292 7.82 31.97 5.99
CA PRO A 292 7.00 31.14 6.85
C PRO A 292 5.95 30.39 6.03
N ALA A 293 5.69 29.14 6.41
CA ALA A 293 4.60 28.39 5.80
C ALA A 293 3.27 29.15 5.96
N VAL A 294 2.44 29.09 4.92
CA VAL A 294 1.07 29.60 4.95
C VAL A 294 0.16 28.41 4.73
N LEU A 295 -0.94 28.33 5.49
CA LEU A 295 -1.93 27.26 5.35
C LEU A 295 -2.78 27.46 4.08
N ASP A 296 -2.15 27.28 2.92
CA ASP A 296 -2.79 27.19 1.61
C ASP A 296 -3.27 25.75 1.32
N ASP A 297 -3.88 25.54 0.15
CA ASP A 297 -4.40 24.22 -0.25
C ASP A 297 -3.31 23.15 -0.32
N ALA A 298 -2.08 23.52 -0.73
CA ALA A 298 -0.98 22.57 -0.84
C ALA A 298 -0.47 22.15 0.54
N VAL A 299 -0.31 23.11 1.45
CA VAL A 299 0.08 22.88 2.84
C VAL A 299 -1.01 22.13 3.60
N ARG A 300 -2.29 22.41 3.33
CA ARG A 300 -3.42 21.65 3.89
C ARG A 300 -3.36 20.17 3.50
N VAL A 301 -3.16 19.86 2.21
CA VAL A 301 -3.01 18.47 1.75
C VAL A 301 -1.79 17.79 2.40
N LEU A 302 -0.70 18.53 2.63
CA LEU A 302 0.47 18.00 3.32
C LEU A 302 0.17 17.72 4.80
N ALA A 303 -0.47 18.65 5.51
CA ALA A 303 -0.89 18.49 6.90
C ALA A 303 -1.83 17.28 7.05
N GLU A 304 -2.84 17.13 6.19
CA GLU A 304 -3.74 15.96 6.20
C GLU A 304 -2.97 14.64 6.06
N ARG A 305 -1.94 14.60 5.21
CA ARG A 305 -1.08 13.42 5.05
C ARG A 305 -0.27 13.13 6.31
N ARG A 306 0.26 14.15 6.97
CA ARG A 306 1.06 14.02 8.20
C ARG A 306 0.20 13.56 9.38
N ILE A 307 -0.97 14.19 9.58
CA ILE A 307 -1.94 13.79 10.60
C ILE A 307 -2.37 12.33 10.42
N PHE A 308 -2.62 11.92 9.17
CA PHE A 308 -2.99 10.54 8.88
C PHE A 308 -1.84 9.56 9.13
N ALA A 309 -0.61 9.92 8.79
CA ALA A 309 0.56 9.10 9.10
C ALA A 309 0.75 8.92 10.63
N GLU A 310 0.61 9.98 11.41
CA GLU A 310 0.64 9.93 12.88
C GLU A 310 -0.49 9.07 13.45
N TRP A 311 -1.67 9.13 12.82
CA TRP A 311 -2.80 8.28 13.21
C TRP A 311 -2.55 6.79 12.92
N VAL A 312 -1.99 6.46 11.76
CA VAL A 312 -1.59 5.08 11.43
C VAL A 312 -0.55 4.59 12.44
N GLU A 313 0.47 5.40 12.74
CA GLU A 313 1.52 5.01 13.68
C GLU A 313 0.99 4.76 15.09
N ARG A 314 0.04 5.59 15.55
CA ARG A 314 -0.63 5.37 16.83
C ARG A 314 -1.40 4.04 16.84
N ARG A 315 -2.15 3.73 15.78
CA ARG A 315 -2.85 2.44 15.68
C ARG A 315 -1.86 1.28 15.68
N ARG A 316 -0.79 1.38 14.90
CA ARG A 316 0.29 0.40 14.82
C ARG A 316 0.86 0.09 16.21
N SER A 317 1.14 1.11 17.02
CA SER A 317 1.70 0.94 18.38
C SER A 317 0.82 0.15 19.35
N THR A 318 -0.47 0.01 19.04
CA THR A 318 -1.46 -0.72 19.87
C THR A 318 -1.98 -2.00 19.22
N ALA A 319 -1.61 -2.26 17.97
CA ALA A 319 -2.10 -3.39 17.20
C ALA A 319 -1.32 -4.66 17.53
N LYS A 320 -2.02 -5.79 17.65
CA LYS A 320 -1.36 -7.10 17.69
C LYS A 320 -0.97 -7.48 16.26
N ILE A 321 0.32 -7.43 15.93
CA ILE A 321 0.83 -7.80 14.62
C ILE A 321 1.45 -9.19 14.71
N GLU A 322 0.95 -10.13 13.91
CA GLU A 322 1.45 -11.51 13.85
C GLU A 322 1.81 -11.85 12.40
N TRP A 323 3.06 -12.19 12.17
CA TRP A 323 3.55 -12.60 10.86
C TRP A 323 3.61 -14.13 10.78
N PHE A 324 2.89 -14.70 9.83
CA PHE A 324 2.84 -16.15 9.62
C PHE A 324 3.97 -16.68 8.71
N TRP A 325 4.84 -15.79 8.23
CA TRP A 325 5.96 -16.07 7.33
C TRP A 325 7.13 -15.12 7.66
N GLY A 326 8.38 -15.54 7.44
CA GLY A 326 9.58 -14.80 7.87
C GLY A 326 10.15 -15.33 9.20
N THR A 327 11.35 -14.90 9.59
CA THR A 327 12.00 -15.37 10.83
C THR A 327 11.25 -14.85 12.06
N ALA A 328 10.63 -15.77 12.83
CA ALA A 328 9.81 -15.50 14.01
C ALA A 328 10.51 -14.67 15.12
N GLU A 329 11.84 -14.61 15.10
CA GLU A 329 12.63 -13.79 16.04
C GLU A 329 12.58 -12.27 15.74
N ARG A 330 12.08 -11.86 14.56
CA ARG A 330 12.02 -10.45 14.13
C ARG A 330 10.60 -9.87 14.08
N THR A 331 9.59 -10.68 14.34
CA THR A 331 8.17 -10.38 14.11
C THR A 331 7.35 -10.18 15.38
N GLY A 332 7.97 -10.30 16.55
CA GLY A 332 7.34 -10.12 17.85
C GLY A 332 7.81 -8.89 18.60
N THR A 333 7.14 -7.76 18.38
CA THR A 333 6.94 -6.66 19.34
C THR A 333 5.65 -5.94 18.99
#